data_AF-A0A3B9VKY8-F1
#
_entry.id   AF-A0A3B9VKY8-F1
#
_cell.length_a   1.000
_cell.length_b   1.000
_cell.length_c   1.000
_cell.angle_alpha   90.00
_cell.angle_beta   90.00
_cell.angle_gamma   90.00
#
_symmetry.space_group_name_H-M   'P 1'
#
loop_
_entity.id
_entity.type
_entity.pdbx_description
1 polymer ?
#
loop_
_entity_poly.entity_id
_entity_poly.type
_entity_poly.pdbx_seq_one_letter_code
_entity_poly.pdbx_strand_id
1 'polypeptide(L)' 'MSMPPAGFGRAFDLSSLTKPKVEVDATASDEATVENFMADYVSRSKEKPVVLLAYSPRSAATVELRQLMASIAKEDN' A
#
# COMPACT_ATOMS: atom_id res chain seq x y z
N MET A 1 -9.63 -16.84 50.98
CA MET A 1 -9.85 -15.80 49.94
C MET A 1 -8.60 -15.70 49.09
N SER A 2 -8.68 -16.06 47.81
CA SER A 2 -7.56 -16.03 46.86
C SER A 2 -7.20 -14.58 46.54
N MET A 3 -5.94 -14.17 46.77
CA MET A 3 -5.45 -12.88 46.29
C MET A 3 -5.43 -12.88 44.76
N PRO A 4 -5.90 -11.80 44.09
CA PRO A 4 -5.75 -11.68 42.65
C PRO A 4 -4.26 -11.63 42.27
N PRO A 5 -3.85 -12.20 41.13
CA PRO A 5 -2.46 -12.22 40.69
C PRO A 5 -1.87 -10.81 40.65
N ALA A 6 -0.65 -10.67 41.18
CA ALA A 6 0.10 -9.41 41.16
C ALA A 6 0.31 -8.97 39.70
N GLY A 7 -0.51 -8.01 39.24
CA GLY A 7 -0.50 -7.56 37.86
C GLY A 7 -1.84 -7.08 37.32
N PHE A 8 -2.97 -7.42 37.95
CA PHE A 8 -4.33 -7.11 37.45
C PHE A 8 -4.78 -5.63 37.57
N GLY A 9 -3.84 -4.70 37.76
CA GLY A 9 -4.10 -3.26 37.88
C GLY A 9 -2.99 -2.37 37.33
N ARG A 10 -2.03 -2.94 36.57
CA ARG A 10 -1.02 -2.14 35.89
C ARG A 10 -1.65 -1.61 34.61
N ALA A 11 -1.98 -0.32 34.60
CA ALA A 11 -2.33 0.38 33.36
C ALA A 11 -1.15 0.21 32.39
N PHE A 12 -1.39 -0.43 31.26
CA PHE A 12 -0.42 -0.50 30.18
C PHE A 12 -0.36 0.89 29.55
N ASP A 13 0.78 1.57 29.72
CA ASP A 13 0.98 2.88 29.16
C ASP A 13 1.20 2.77 27.64
N LEU A 14 0.14 3.10 26.90
CA LEU A 14 0.09 3.07 25.44
C LEU A 14 0.81 4.25 24.79
N SER A 15 1.39 5.17 25.57
CA SER A 15 2.20 6.28 25.04
C SER A 15 3.47 5.80 24.32
N SER A 16 3.89 4.55 24.52
CA SER A 16 5.00 3.90 23.83
C SER A 16 4.64 3.35 22.44
N LEU A 17 3.34 3.25 22.09
CA LEU A 17 2.89 2.92 20.74
C LEU A 17 3.13 4.14 19.84
N THR A 18 4.39 4.31 19.45
CA THR A 18 4.77 5.21 18.38
C THR A 18 4.00 4.82 17.12
N LYS A 19 3.47 5.82 16.42
CA LYS A 19 2.78 5.62 15.13
C LYS A 19 3.69 4.73 14.26
N PRO A 20 3.17 3.62 13.68
CA PRO A 20 3.97 2.78 12.81
C PRO A 20 4.58 3.67 11.73
N LYS A 21 5.90 3.57 11.59
CA LYS A 21 6.65 4.32 10.59
C LYS A 21 6.10 3.90 9.25
N VAL A 22 5.38 4.80 8.59
CA VAL A 22 4.93 4.57 7.21
C VAL A 22 6.20 4.62 6.39
N GLU A 23 6.77 3.45 6.13
CA GLU A 23 7.74 3.30 5.06
C GLU A 23 6.98 3.60 3.77
N VAL A 24 7.02 4.86 3.36
CA VAL A 24 6.55 5.28 2.05
C VAL A 24 7.56 4.68 1.09
N ASP A 25 7.25 3.47 0.64
CA ASP A 25 7.97 2.79 -0.41
C ASP A 25 7.75 3.64 -1.67
N ALA A 26 8.67 4.56 -1.93
CA ALA A 26 8.59 5.51 -3.03
C ALA A 26 8.63 4.71 -4.32
N THR A 27 7.46 4.36 -4.84
CA THR A 27 7.35 3.47 -5.97
C THR A 27 7.10 4.28 -7.22
N ALA A 28 7.98 4.09 -8.21
CA ALA A 28 8.12 4.83 -9.45
C ALA A 28 6.98 4.64 -10.48
N SER A 29 5.76 4.34 -10.04
CA SER A 29 4.57 4.23 -10.88
C SER A 29 3.60 5.33 -10.52
N ASP A 30 3.15 6.12 -11.51
CA ASP A 30 2.09 7.10 -11.31
C ASP A 30 0.87 6.40 -10.70
N GLU A 31 0.43 6.90 -9.55
CA GLU A 31 -0.74 6.36 -8.86
C GLU A 31 -2.00 6.88 -9.53
N ALA A 32 -2.99 6.01 -9.76
CA ALA A 32 -4.29 6.45 -10.26
C ALA A 32 -5.10 7.06 -9.11
N THR A 33 -5.28 8.37 -9.14
CA THR A 33 -6.12 9.16 -8.25
C THR A 33 -7.42 9.55 -8.96
N VAL A 34 -8.41 10.03 -8.20
CA VAL A 34 -9.69 10.51 -8.77
C VAL A 34 -9.46 11.64 -9.78
N GLU A 35 -8.46 12.47 -9.54
CA GLU A 35 -8.14 13.66 -10.32
C GLU A 35 -7.50 13.30 -11.66
N ASN A 36 -6.61 12.31 -11.68
CA ASN A 36 -5.86 11.92 -12.87
C ASN A 36 -6.48 10.75 -13.65
N PHE A 37 -7.42 10.01 -13.06
CA PHE A 37 -8.01 8.81 -13.69
C PHE A 37 -8.58 9.10 -15.08
N MET A 38 -9.41 10.14 -15.19
CA MET A 38 -10.07 10.49 -16.45
C MET A 38 -9.10 11.13 -17.46
N ALA A 39 -8.24 12.02 -16.97
CA ALA A 39 -7.30 12.76 -17.81
C ALA A 39 -6.20 11.86 -18.38
N ASP A 40 -5.59 11.02 -17.54
CA ASP A 40 -4.32 10.37 -17.88
C ASP A 40 -4.50 8.90 -18.30
N TYR A 41 -5.49 8.20 -17.73
CA TYR A 41 -5.69 6.77 -17.99
C TYR A 41 -6.82 6.53 -19.00
N VAL A 42 -8.01 7.07 -18.78
CA VAL A 42 -9.17 6.86 -19.68
C VAL A 42 -8.96 7.54 -21.03
N SER A 43 -8.32 8.71 -21.06
CA SER A 43 -8.04 9.37 -22.34
C SER A 43 -6.99 8.61 -23.14
N ARG A 44 -5.94 8.10 -22.47
CA ARG A 44 -4.87 7.29 -23.08
C ARG A 44 -5.35 5.92 -23.53
N SER A 45 -6.37 5.36 -22.87
CA SER A 45 -6.95 4.07 -23.25
C SER A 45 -7.58 4.03 -24.64
N LYS A 46 -7.81 5.21 -25.25
CA LYS A 46 -8.29 5.32 -26.63
C LYS A 46 -7.22 5.02 -27.67
N GLU A 47 -5.96 5.23 -27.32
CA GLU A 47 -4.82 5.06 -28.24
C GLU A 47 -4.05 3.77 -27.96
N LYS A 48 -3.89 3.42 -26.68
CA LYS A 48 -3.16 2.23 -26.25
C LYS A 48 -3.91 1.52 -25.11
N PRO A 49 -3.86 0.19 -25.02
CA PRO A 49 -4.39 -0.52 -23.85
C PRO A 49 -3.74 -0.02 -22.56
N VAL A 50 -4.56 0.30 -21.56
CA VAL A 50 -4.11 0.75 -20.23
C VAL A 50 -4.53 -0.28 -19.19
N VAL A 51 -3.56 -0.80 -18.43
CA VAL A 51 -3.79 -1.77 -17.36
C VAL A 51 -3.63 -1.06 -16.01
N LEU A 52 -4.69 -1.07 -15.21
CA LEU A 52 -4.70 -0.53 -13.85
C LEU A 52 -4.61 -1.67 -12.85
N LEU A 53 -3.60 -1.63 -11.98
CA LEU A 53 -3.39 -2.65 -10.95
C LEU A 53 -3.82 -2.13 -9.58
N ALA A 54 -4.92 -2.67 -9.06
CA ALA A 54 -5.26 -2.51 -7.65
C ALA A 54 -4.37 -3.43 -6.81
N TYR A 55 -3.53 -2.85 -5.96
CA TYR A 55 -2.66 -3.60 -5.05
C TYR A 55 -2.76 -3.05 -3.63
N SER A 56 -2.27 -3.80 -2.64
CA SER A 56 -2.16 -3.32 -1.27
C SER A 56 -0.75 -3.60 -0.73
N PRO A 57 -0.07 -2.62 -0.13
CA PRO A 57 1.26 -2.84 0.46
C PRO A 57 1.24 -3.86 1.60
N ARG A 58 0.06 -4.18 2.13
CA ARG A 58 -0.13 -5.19 3.19
C ARG A 58 -0.05 -6.63 2.70
N SER A 59 -0.11 -6.87 1.39
CA SER A 59 -0.09 -8.21 0.80
C SER A 59 1.15 -8.38 -0.07
N ALA A 60 2.08 -9.23 0.39
CA ALA A 60 3.32 -9.54 -0.31
C ALA A 60 3.07 -9.98 -1.77
N ALA A 61 2.06 -10.83 -1.99
CA ALA A 61 1.70 -11.29 -3.33
C ALA A 61 1.33 -10.13 -4.28
N THR A 62 0.65 -9.10 -3.78
CA THR A 62 0.27 -7.94 -4.62
C THR A 62 1.43 -6.98 -4.85
N VAL A 63 2.39 -6.92 -3.92
CA VAL A 63 3.64 -6.16 -4.09
C VAL A 63 4.54 -6.80 -5.14
N GLU A 64 4.67 -8.13 -5.11
CA GLU A 64 5.40 -8.90 -6.12
C GLU A 64 4.76 -8.73 -7.52
N LEU A 65 3.44 -8.84 -7.62
CA LEU A 65 2.72 -8.60 -8.89
C LEU A 65 2.93 -7.18 -9.42
N ARG A 66 2.93 -6.17 -8.55
CA ARG A 66 3.23 -4.78 -8.93
C ARG A 66 4.61 -4.67 -9.55
N GLN A 67 5.61 -5.30 -8.93
CA GLN A 67 6.99 -5.23 -9.40
C GLN A 67 7.18 -5.94 -10.74
N LEU A 68 6.49 -7.07 -10.95
CA LEU A 68 6.48 -7.79 -12.22
C LEU A 68 5.76 -7.01 -13.33
N MET A 69 4.62 -6.38 -13.03
CA MET A 69 3.95 -5.50 -14.00
C MET A 69 4.81 -4.28 -14.35
N ALA A 70 5.55 -3.73 -13.38
CA ALA A 70 6.47 -2.64 -13.63
C ALA A 70 7.68 -3.04 -14.49
N SER A 71 8.17 -4.29 -14.42
CA SER A 71 9.23 -4.75 -15.33
C SER A 71 8.68 -4.93 -16.75
N ILE A 72 7.49 -5.52 -16.90
CA ILE A 72 6.84 -5.68 -18.21
C ILE A 72 6.59 -4.30 -18.86
N ALA A 73 6.10 -3.32 -18.10
CA ALA A 73 5.84 -1.98 -18.61
C ALA A 73 7.13 -1.24 -19.07
N LYS A 74 8.30 -1.57 -18.50
CA LYS A 74 9.59 -1.03 -18.95
C LYS A 74 10.06 -1.65 -20.25
N GLU A 75 9.73 -2.92 -20.49
CA GLU A 75 10.09 -3.66 -21.70
C GLU A 75 9.17 -3.33 -22.89
N ASP A 76 7.95 -2.86 -22.63
CA ASP A 76 6.95 -2.45 -23.65
C ASP A 76 7.19 -1.02 -24.23
N ASN A 77 8.26 -0.36 -23.80
CA ASN A 77 8.64 1.01 -24.19
C ASN A 77 9.70 1.03 -25.30
#